data_AF-A0A0N4WP43-F1
#
_entry.id   AF-A0A0N4WP43-F1
#
_cell.length_a   1.000
_cell.length_b   1.000
_cell.length_c   1.000
_cell.angle_alpha   90.00
_cell.angle_beta   90.00
_cell.angle_gamma   90.00
#
_symmetry.space_group_name_H-M   'P 1'
#
loop_
_entity.id
_entity.type
_entity.pdbx_description
1 polymer ?
#
loop_
_entity_poly.entity_id
_entity_poly.type
_entity_poly.pdbx_seq_one_letter_code
_entity_poly.pdbx_strand_id
1 'polypeptide(L)'
;MKKLYNTMEKLRNNPVLLQQYHDTIESTRKSNHRRSGLTEHGGRIIHYLARQAILTPHKNTTKLRVVFDASAHHENCPSLNDMLNEGPKVLGIPWNTERDELTLTCTYPPKKTCTKRSVSEQVAAVYDPHGWLTPLTLKGKQFLQQLWKNGYDWDTNLSIDHQQQWDEIVRNAGFQHRTPRKIAEIHQPPRLVVFADASAQSMATCAYLVTNNVAHLIAGKSKLPAIKGSPTIPKLELNALTMATRLTLSIYKAIRSKSTIESIVILSDSKVTLSWISKVQPDRNAVVLVRNRTREIQEIVETLPVPVSFGYVPTCDNPADCGTRGVTKYEFENHIWWTGPTFIATPTDEWSNKIRLMRLPIDSEENDSDCY
;
A
#
# COMPACT_ATOMS: atom_id res chain seq x y z
N MET A 1 -39.57 -13.30 12.97
CA MET A 1 -39.34 -14.41 13.93
C MET A 1 -39.00 -15.77 13.30
N LYS A 2 -39.55 -16.14 12.12
CA LYS A 2 -39.30 -17.45 11.45
C LYS A 2 -37.81 -17.84 11.32
N LYS A 3 -36.92 -16.91 10.92
CA LYS A 3 -35.46 -17.16 10.84
C LYS A 3 -34.83 -17.52 12.19
N LEU A 4 -35.26 -16.90 13.29
CA LEU A 4 -34.77 -17.23 14.63
C LEU A 4 -35.17 -18.64 15.03
N TYR A 5 -36.43 -19.02 14.78
CA TYR A 5 -36.91 -20.39 15.01
C TYR A 5 -36.10 -21.41 14.22
N ASN A 6 -35.88 -21.18 12.92
CA ASN A 6 -35.07 -22.07 12.09
C ASN A 6 -33.62 -22.20 12.59
N THR A 7 -33.01 -21.10 13.04
CA THR A 7 -31.67 -21.13 13.65
C THR A 7 -31.69 -21.93 14.94
N MET A 8 -32.68 -21.72 15.82
CA MET A 8 -32.80 -22.46 17.08
C MET A 8 -33.04 -23.95 16.87
N GLU A 9 -33.85 -24.32 15.87
CA GLU A 9 -34.11 -25.71 15.52
C GLU A 9 -32.83 -26.42 15.04
N LYS A 10 -32.05 -25.77 14.17
CA LYS A 10 -30.74 -26.28 13.72
C LYS A 10 -29.74 -26.44 14.87
N LEU A 11 -29.73 -25.49 15.81
CA LEU A 11 -28.83 -25.54 16.97
C LEU A 11 -29.28 -26.61 17.98
N ARG A 12 -30.58 -26.82 18.19
CA ARG A 12 -31.11 -27.86 19.10
C ARG A 12 -30.68 -29.27 18.68
N ASN A 13 -30.59 -29.51 17.37
CA ASN A 13 -30.16 -30.79 16.82
C ASN A 13 -28.64 -31.03 16.93
N ASN A 14 -27.86 -30.07 17.48
CA ASN A 14 -26.42 -30.20 17.69
C ASN A 14 -25.99 -29.52 19.01
N PRO A 15 -25.97 -30.25 20.14
CA PRO A 15 -25.70 -29.69 21.47
C PRO A 15 -24.34 -28.98 21.58
N VAL A 16 -23.31 -29.51 20.92
CA VAL A 16 -21.97 -28.92 20.91
C VAL A 16 -21.99 -27.56 20.20
N LEU A 17 -22.70 -27.48 19.08
CA LEU A 17 -22.87 -26.26 18.32
C LEU A 17 -23.68 -25.21 19.08
N LEU A 18 -24.73 -25.64 19.78
CA LEU A 18 -25.55 -24.78 20.62
C LEU A 18 -24.71 -24.16 21.75
N GLN A 19 -23.83 -24.94 22.38
CA GLN A 19 -22.93 -24.44 23.41
C GLN A 19 -21.96 -23.40 22.84
N GLN A 20 -21.30 -23.69 21.71
CA GLN A 20 -20.40 -22.74 21.05
C GLN A 20 -21.11 -21.44 20.63
N TYR A 21 -22.37 -21.55 20.19
CA TYR A 21 -23.20 -20.41 19.84
C TYR A 21 -23.53 -19.56 21.07
N HIS A 22 -23.88 -20.19 22.19
CA HIS A 22 -24.12 -19.54 23.47
C HIS A 22 -22.87 -18.81 23.98
N ASP A 23 -21.72 -19.48 24.00
CA ASP A 23 -20.45 -18.90 24.45
C ASP A 23 -20.06 -17.67 23.61
N THR A 24 -20.29 -17.72 22.29
CA THR A 24 -20.04 -16.59 21.39
C THR A 24 -20.94 -15.40 21.70
N ILE A 25 -22.22 -15.63 22.03
CA ILE A 25 -23.17 -14.59 22.42
C ILE A 25 -22.74 -13.94 23.74
N GLU A 26 -22.42 -14.75 24.76
CA GLU A 26 -21.98 -14.23 26.07
C GLU A 26 -20.68 -13.45 25.97
N SER A 27 -19.72 -13.92 25.16
CA SER A 27 -18.48 -13.19 24.87
C SER A 27 -18.76 -11.83 24.22
N THR A 28 -19.70 -11.78 23.27
CA THR A 28 -20.13 -10.54 22.60
C THR A 28 -20.85 -9.60 23.56
N ARG A 29 -21.67 -10.14 24.48
CA ARG A 29 -22.39 -9.38 25.52
C ARG A 29 -21.42 -8.75 26.51
N LYS A 30 -20.35 -9.46 26.88
CA LYS A 30 -19.30 -8.95 27.77
C LYS A 30 -18.40 -7.91 27.10
N SER A 31 -18.17 -8.00 25.78
CA SER A 31 -17.31 -7.05 25.07
C SER A 31 -18.01 -5.77 24.62
N ASN A 32 -19.30 -5.83 24.31
CA ASN A 32 -20.07 -4.66 23.92
C ASN A 32 -20.68 -4.01 25.18
N HIS A 33 -20.30 -2.77 25.48
CA HIS A 33 -20.89 -1.93 26.54
C HIS A 33 -22.34 -1.49 26.21
N ARG A 34 -23.19 -2.38 25.69
CA ARG A 34 -24.57 -2.04 25.30
C ARG A 34 -25.48 -2.04 26.53
N ARG A 35 -26.02 -0.85 26.85
CA ARG A 35 -27.12 -0.63 27.80
C ARG A 35 -28.26 -1.61 27.53
N SER A 36 -28.65 -2.39 28.54
CA SER A 36 -29.93 -3.08 28.54
C SER A 36 -31.02 -2.05 28.79
N GLY A 37 -31.62 -1.55 27.72
CA GLY A 37 -32.82 -0.74 27.80
C GLY A 37 -33.62 -0.98 26.55
N LEU A 38 -34.75 -1.68 26.67
CA LEU A 38 -35.83 -1.51 25.71
C LEU A 38 -36.29 -0.07 25.91
N THR A 39 -35.72 0.89 25.17
CA THR A 39 -36.29 2.23 25.10
C THR A 39 -37.67 2.08 24.47
N GLU A 40 -38.71 2.48 25.20
CA GLU A 40 -40.08 2.58 24.69
C GLU A 40 -40.06 3.54 23.49
N HIS A 41 -39.97 2.98 22.29
CA HIS A 41 -40.04 3.76 21.06
C HIS A 41 -41.51 3.90 20.69
N GLY A 42 -42.14 4.96 21.18
CA GLY A 42 -43.56 5.29 20.99
C GLY A 42 -44.11 4.93 19.60
N GLY A 43 -44.74 3.76 19.51
CA GLY A 43 -45.46 3.29 18.32
C GLY A 43 -44.64 2.95 17.07
N ARG A 44 -43.29 2.96 17.11
CA ARG A 44 -42.46 2.65 15.91
C ARG A 44 -42.11 1.17 15.83
N ILE A 45 -42.14 0.61 14.61
CA ILE A 45 -41.74 -0.77 14.33
C ILE A 45 -40.25 -0.95 14.68
N ILE A 46 -39.94 -1.91 15.55
CA ILE A 46 -38.58 -2.24 15.94
C ILE A 46 -38.05 -3.33 15.02
N HIS A 47 -36.99 -3.02 14.27
CA HIS A 47 -36.29 -3.98 13.42
C HIS A 47 -35.14 -4.63 14.19
N TYR A 48 -35.12 -5.96 14.23
CA TYR A 48 -34.02 -6.73 14.81
C TYR A 48 -33.22 -7.39 13.68
N LEU A 49 -31.89 -7.26 13.74
CA LEU A 49 -31.02 -8.03 12.86
C LEU A 49 -31.05 -9.50 13.26
N ALA A 50 -31.46 -10.36 12.32
CA ALA A 50 -31.45 -11.79 12.51
C ALA A 50 -29.99 -12.26 12.70
N ARG A 51 -29.77 -13.18 13.64
CA ARG A 51 -28.46 -13.79 13.86
C ARG A 51 -28.38 -15.12 13.15
N GLN A 52 -27.27 -15.36 12.47
CA GLN A 52 -26.99 -16.61 11.79
C GLN A 52 -25.67 -17.20 12.26
N ALA A 53 -25.68 -18.51 12.52
CA ALA A 53 -24.50 -19.29 12.78
C ALA A 53 -23.88 -19.72 11.44
N ILE A 54 -22.65 -19.31 11.15
CA ILE A 54 -21.85 -19.84 10.03
C ILE A 54 -20.84 -20.82 10.59
N LEU A 55 -20.96 -22.06 10.12
CA LEU A 55 -20.06 -23.16 10.44
C LEU A 55 -18.96 -23.27 9.40
N THR A 56 -17.72 -23.25 9.87
CA THR A 56 -16.53 -23.50 9.04
C THR A 56 -15.66 -24.55 9.73
N PRO A 57 -16.07 -25.84 9.71
CA PRO A 57 -15.44 -26.90 10.50
C PRO A 57 -13.96 -27.13 10.15
N HIS A 58 -13.54 -26.77 8.93
CA HIS A 58 -12.17 -26.89 8.44
C HIS A 58 -11.22 -25.78 8.92
N LYS A 59 -11.71 -24.74 9.63
CA LYS A 59 -10.84 -23.69 10.18
C LYS A 59 -10.24 -24.11 11.52
N ASN A 60 -8.92 -23.94 11.68
CA ASN A 60 -8.20 -24.27 12.92
C ASN A 60 -8.57 -23.37 14.11
N THR A 61 -9.08 -22.16 13.86
CA THR A 61 -9.40 -21.19 14.91
C THR A 61 -10.90 -21.23 15.25
N THR A 62 -11.67 -20.32 14.67
CA THR A 62 -13.09 -20.14 14.97
C THR A 62 -13.92 -20.98 14.02
N LYS A 63 -14.33 -22.18 14.48
CA LYS A 63 -15.19 -23.10 13.73
C LYS A 63 -16.63 -22.61 13.58
N LEU A 64 -17.06 -21.67 14.43
CA LEU A 64 -18.40 -21.07 14.43
C LEU A 64 -18.31 -19.55 14.50
N ARG A 65 -18.87 -18.83 13.53
CA ARG A 65 -19.03 -17.37 13.57
C ARG A 65 -20.51 -17.01 13.65
N VAL A 66 -20.87 -16.15 14.59
CA VAL A 66 -22.20 -15.54 14.65
C VAL A 66 -22.17 -14.26 13.83
N VAL A 67 -22.94 -14.20 12.75
CA VAL A 67 -23.08 -13.02 11.90
C VAL A 67 -24.46 -12.42 12.02
N PHE A 68 -24.56 -11.11 11.79
CA PHE A 68 -25.83 -10.43 11.64
C PHE A 68 -26.24 -10.46 10.17
N ASP A 69 -27.41 -11.00 9.89
CA ASP A 69 -28.00 -11.04 8.56
C ASP A 69 -28.76 -9.71 8.33
N ALA A 70 -28.05 -8.75 7.74
CA ALA A 70 -28.59 -7.48 7.30
C ALA A 70 -29.25 -7.55 5.90
N SER A 71 -29.24 -8.72 5.25
CA SER A 71 -29.91 -8.96 3.96
C SER A 71 -31.39 -9.34 4.10
N ALA A 72 -31.85 -9.59 5.33
CA ALA A 72 -33.25 -9.88 5.60
C ALA A 72 -34.14 -8.68 5.26
N HIS A 73 -35.14 -8.91 4.42
CA HIS A 73 -36.15 -7.93 4.03
C HIS A 73 -37.57 -8.49 4.26
N HIS A 74 -38.53 -7.58 4.42
CA HIS A 74 -39.95 -7.90 4.29
C HIS A 74 -40.32 -7.97 2.80
N GLU A 75 -41.41 -8.66 2.46
CA GLU A 75 -41.93 -8.66 1.09
C GLU A 75 -42.15 -7.22 0.63
N ASN A 76 -41.59 -6.88 -0.53
CA ASN A 76 -41.59 -5.54 -1.15
C ASN A 76 -40.94 -4.42 -0.32
N CYS A 77 -40.03 -4.72 0.61
CA CYS A 77 -39.24 -3.71 1.32
C CYS A 77 -37.73 -3.94 1.13
N PRO A 78 -36.89 -2.89 1.14
CA PRO A 78 -35.44 -3.04 1.10
C PRO A 78 -34.91 -3.68 2.39
N SER A 79 -33.85 -4.48 2.29
CA SER A 79 -33.09 -4.96 3.44
C SER A 79 -32.21 -3.85 4.01
N LEU A 80 -31.64 -4.05 5.20
CA LEU A 80 -30.70 -3.06 5.75
C LEU A 80 -29.50 -2.87 4.81
N ASN A 81 -29.00 -3.93 4.19
CA ASN A 81 -27.93 -3.83 3.19
C ASN A 81 -28.34 -2.97 1.99
N ASP A 82 -29.60 -3.02 1.56
CA ASP A 82 -30.11 -2.20 0.44
C ASP A 82 -30.27 -0.73 0.84
N MET A 83 -30.36 -0.44 2.14
CA MET A 83 -30.44 0.92 2.69
C MET A 83 -29.07 1.47 3.13
N LEU A 84 -28.05 0.63 3.24
CA LEU A 84 -26.68 1.02 3.58
C LEU A 84 -25.96 1.50 2.31
N ASN A 85 -26.08 2.79 2.02
CA ASN A 85 -25.35 3.44 0.94
C ASN A 85 -23.88 3.69 1.34
N GLU A 86 -23.05 2.64 1.38
CA GLU A 86 -21.59 2.79 1.58
C GLU A 86 -20.88 3.44 0.36
N GLY A 87 -21.62 3.68 -0.73
CA GLY A 87 -21.08 4.12 -2.01
C GLY A 87 -20.32 3.00 -2.75
N PRO A 88 -20.04 3.18 -4.05
CA PRO A 88 -19.25 2.21 -4.79
C PRO A 88 -17.80 2.20 -4.29
N LYS A 89 -17.13 1.07 -4.54
CA LYS A 89 -15.70 0.89 -4.23
C LYS A 89 -14.95 0.54 -5.50
N VAL A 90 -13.75 1.06 -5.67
CA VAL A 90 -12.81 0.67 -6.74
C VAL A 90 -11.71 -0.15 -6.10
N LEU A 91 -11.62 -1.44 -6.49
CA LEU A 91 -10.69 -2.40 -5.89
C LEU A 91 -10.79 -2.50 -4.35
N GLY A 92 -11.93 -2.16 -3.76
CA GLY A 92 -12.11 -2.14 -2.29
C GLY A 92 -11.81 -0.79 -1.62
N ILE A 93 -11.36 0.23 -2.37
CA ILE A 93 -11.19 1.61 -1.90
C ILE A 93 -12.51 2.39 -2.11
N PRO A 94 -13.03 3.10 -1.10
CA PRO A 94 -14.23 3.93 -1.26
C PRO A 94 -14.07 4.97 -2.37
N TRP A 95 -15.09 5.07 -3.23
CA TRP A 95 -15.14 6.01 -4.34
C TRP A 95 -16.33 6.95 -4.20
N ASN A 96 -16.05 8.25 -4.14
CA ASN A 96 -17.05 9.29 -4.26
C ASN A 96 -17.31 9.56 -5.75
N THR A 97 -18.50 9.17 -6.24
CA THR A 97 -18.89 9.32 -7.65
C THR A 97 -19.23 10.74 -8.06
N GLU A 98 -19.62 11.60 -7.12
CA GLU A 98 -19.96 12.99 -7.42
C GLU A 98 -18.71 13.83 -7.69
N ARG A 99 -17.66 13.60 -6.90
CA ARG A 99 -16.37 14.31 -7.02
C ARG A 99 -15.32 13.56 -7.84
N ASP A 100 -15.61 12.30 -8.16
CA ASP A 100 -14.68 11.37 -8.80
C ASP A 100 -13.37 11.15 -8.00
N GLU A 101 -13.49 10.97 -6.68
CA GLU A 101 -12.36 10.86 -5.75
C GLU A 101 -12.33 9.50 -5.04
N LEU A 102 -11.14 8.92 -4.90
CA LEU A 102 -10.87 7.77 -4.05
C LEU A 102 -10.50 8.24 -2.65
N THR A 103 -11.06 7.60 -1.62
CA THR A 103 -10.76 7.92 -0.21
C THR A 103 -9.85 6.87 0.40
N LEU A 104 -8.62 7.26 0.67
CA LEU A 104 -7.61 6.44 1.35
C LEU A 104 -7.77 6.60 2.85
N THR A 105 -7.70 5.49 3.58
CA THR A 105 -7.78 5.49 5.05
C THR A 105 -6.66 4.66 5.64
N CYS A 106 -5.91 5.25 6.56
CA CYS A 106 -4.90 4.54 7.35
C CYS A 106 -5.35 4.51 8.81
N THR A 107 -5.95 3.40 9.22
CA THR A 107 -6.40 3.15 10.60
C THR A 107 -6.09 1.71 10.99
N TYR A 108 -5.59 1.51 12.21
CA TYR A 108 -5.41 0.18 12.76
C TYR A 108 -6.62 -0.20 13.63
N PRO A 109 -7.26 -1.35 13.38
CA PRO A 109 -8.41 -1.75 14.17
C PRO A 109 -7.98 -2.13 15.60
N PRO A 110 -8.72 -1.71 16.64
CA PRO A 110 -8.34 -2.01 18.02
C PRO A 110 -8.36 -3.52 18.27
N LYS A 111 -7.39 -4.00 19.07
CA LYS A 111 -7.26 -5.40 19.47
C LYS A 111 -7.24 -5.51 20.99
N LYS A 112 -7.84 -6.58 21.52
CA LYS A 112 -7.88 -6.84 22.98
C LYS A 112 -6.52 -7.20 23.55
N THR A 113 -5.70 -7.90 22.77
CA THR A 113 -4.36 -8.32 23.15
C THR A 113 -3.37 -7.73 22.15
N CYS A 114 -2.21 -7.33 22.68
CA CYS A 114 -1.11 -6.83 21.87
C CYS A 114 -0.06 -7.94 21.78
N THR A 115 -0.18 -8.75 20.73
CA THR A 115 0.72 -9.85 20.35
C THR A 115 1.29 -9.60 18.95
N LYS A 116 2.36 -10.32 18.56
CA LYS A 116 2.89 -10.26 17.19
C LYS A 116 1.83 -10.56 16.13
N ARG A 117 0.93 -11.52 16.39
CA ARG A 117 -0.23 -11.82 15.51
C ARG A 117 -1.14 -10.62 15.39
N SER A 118 -1.53 -10.01 16.51
CA SER A 118 -2.45 -8.87 16.51
C SER A 118 -1.88 -7.67 15.75
N VAL A 119 -0.57 -7.43 15.86
CA VAL A 119 0.15 -6.35 15.14
C VAL A 119 0.17 -6.66 13.65
N SER A 120 0.52 -7.89 13.26
CA SER A 120 0.51 -8.32 11.87
C SER A 120 -0.88 -8.19 11.23
N GLU A 121 -1.94 -8.55 11.95
CA GLU A 121 -3.32 -8.39 11.50
C GLU A 121 -3.71 -6.93 11.33
N GLN A 122 -3.31 -6.07 12.26
CA GLN A 122 -3.57 -4.63 12.18
C GLN A 122 -2.83 -4.01 10.99
N VAL A 123 -1.54 -4.28 10.82
CA VAL A 123 -0.74 -3.80 9.69
C VAL A 123 -1.36 -4.22 8.36
N ALA A 124 -1.82 -5.47 8.25
CA ALA A 124 -2.48 -5.98 7.05
C ALA A 124 -3.89 -5.44 6.81
N ALA A 125 -4.54 -4.88 7.85
CA ALA A 125 -5.88 -4.29 7.71
C ALA A 125 -5.88 -2.95 6.95
N VAL A 126 -4.73 -2.29 6.84
CA VAL A 126 -4.58 -1.09 6.00
C VAL A 126 -4.49 -1.53 4.54
N TYR A 127 -5.61 -1.42 3.84
CA TYR A 127 -5.70 -1.79 2.43
C TYR A 127 -5.12 -0.71 1.53
N ASP A 128 -3.91 -0.94 1.03
CA ASP A 128 -3.15 0.01 0.20
C ASP A 128 -2.49 -0.70 -1.00
N PRO A 129 -3.28 -1.11 -2.01
CA PRO A 129 -2.79 -1.93 -3.13
C PRO A 129 -1.79 -1.19 -4.03
N HIS A 130 -1.91 0.14 -4.12
CA HIS A 130 -1.03 1.00 -4.91
C HIS A 130 0.13 1.59 -4.10
N GLY A 131 0.19 1.34 -2.79
CA GLY A 131 1.26 1.83 -1.93
C GLY A 131 1.23 3.33 -1.68
N TRP A 132 0.07 3.99 -1.83
CA TRP A 132 -0.10 5.42 -1.61
C TRP A 132 0.12 5.84 -0.16
N LEU A 133 -0.16 4.96 0.80
CA LEU A 133 0.03 5.18 2.24
C LEU A 133 1.39 4.65 2.73
N THR A 134 2.32 4.38 1.82
CA THR A 134 3.64 3.82 2.12
C THR A 134 4.40 4.59 3.22
N PRO A 135 4.51 5.94 3.19
CA PRO A 135 5.20 6.70 4.23
C PRO A 135 4.59 6.50 5.62
N LEU A 136 3.27 6.49 5.71
CA LEU A 136 2.55 6.36 6.98
C LEU A 136 2.56 4.92 7.52
N THR A 137 2.49 3.92 6.64
CA THR A 137 2.49 2.49 7.03
C THR A 137 3.89 1.95 7.35
N LEU A 138 4.96 2.70 7.04
CA LEU A 138 6.34 2.25 7.24
C LEU A 138 6.63 1.85 8.68
N LYS A 139 6.25 2.70 9.66
CA LYS A 139 6.52 2.44 11.09
C LYS A 139 5.89 1.14 11.56
N GLY A 140 4.68 0.82 11.09
CA GLY A 140 4.04 -0.46 11.40
C GLY A 140 4.79 -1.66 10.83
N LYS A 141 5.30 -1.55 9.60
CA LYS A 141 6.14 -2.60 8.98
C LYS A 141 7.47 -2.78 9.72
N GLN A 142 8.12 -1.68 10.09
CA GLN A 142 9.39 -1.68 10.85
C GLN A 142 9.21 -2.32 12.22
N PHE A 143 8.15 -1.94 12.93
CA PHE A 143 7.82 -2.52 14.23
C PHE A 143 7.55 -4.02 14.12
N LEU A 144 6.77 -4.47 13.14
CA LEU A 144 6.58 -5.89 12.90
C LEU A 144 7.91 -6.62 12.65
N GLN A 145 8.84 -6.03 11.86
CA GLN A 145 10.18 -6.58 11.66
C GLN A 145 11.00 -6.64 12.97
N GLN A 146 10.89 -5.62 13.84
CA GLN A 146 11.53 -5.59 15.16
C GLN A 146 11.02 -6.75 16.03
N LEU A 147 9.72 -7.02 16.05
CA LEU A 147 9.17 -8.16 16.80
C LEU A 147 9.72 -9.51 16.32
N TRP A 148 9.97 -9.65 15.01
CA TRP A 148 10.65 -10.82 14.47
C TRP A 148 12.11 -10.93 14.92
N LYS A 149 12.85 -9.82 14.95
CA LYS A 149 14.24 -9.78 15.43
C LYS A 149 14.34 -10.13 16.91
N ASN A 150 13.35 -9.74 17.70
CA ASN A 150 13.28 -10.00 19.13
C ASN A 150 12.77 -11.41 19.47
N GLY A 151 12.44 -12.23 18.46
CA GLY A 151 12.07 -13.64 18.68
C GLY A 151 10.71 -13.87 19.33
N TYR A 152 9.78 -12.91 19.26
CA TYR A 152 8.42 -13.12 19.80
C TYR A 152 7.70 -14.24 19.06
N ASP A 153 7.01 -15.12 19.80
CA ASP A 153 6.01 -16.02 19.23
C ASP A 153 4.74 -15.28 18.82
N TRP A 154 3.89 -15.93 18.02
CA TRP A 154 2.70 -15.30 17.43
C TRP A 154 1.70 -14.78 18.46
N ASP A 155 1.42 -15.57 19.49
CA ASP A 155 0.33 -15.34 20.43
C ASP A 155 0.83 -14.90 21.82
N THR A 156 2.14 -14.69 21.97
CA THR A 156 2.75 -14.14 23.18
C THR A 156 2.48 -12.64 23.28
N ASN A 157 2.07 -12.20 24.47
CA ASN A 157 1.90 -10.77 24.75
C ASN A 157 3.25 -10.06 24.65
N LEU A 158 3.24 -8.88 24.03
CA LEU A 158 4.42 -8.03 23.93
C LEU A 158 4.79 -7.47 25.30
N SER A 159 6.06 -7.08 25.49
CA SER A 159 6.47 -6.35 26.69
C SER A 159 5.75 -4.99 26.76
N ILE A 160 5.65 -4.42 27.96
CA ILE A 160 4.98 -3.12 28.18
C ILE A 160 5.58 -2.05 27.26
N ASP A 161 6.91 -2.01 27.12
CA ASP A 161 7.60 -1.04 26.25
C ASP A 161 7.18 -1.19 24.77
N HIS A 162 7.11 -2.41 24.26
CA HIS A 162 6.67 -2.66 22.88
C HIS A 162 5.17 -2.39 22.69
N GLN A 163 4.34 -2.60 23.72
CA GLN A 163 2.93 -2.21 23.67
C GLN A 163 2.80 -0.69 23.55
N GLN A 164 3.54 0.08 24.36
CA GLN A 164 3.55 1.54 24.29
C GLN A 164 4.06 2.05 22.93
N GLN A 165 5.11 1.43 22.39
CA GLN A 165 5.63 1.76 21.06
C GLN A 165 4.59 1.50 19.97
N TRP A 166 3.86 0.37 20.05
CA TRP A 166 2.76 0.09 19.13
C TRP A 166 1.61 1.10 19.26
N ASP A 167 1.24 1.46 20.49
CA ASP A 167 0.18 2.44 20.75
C ASP A 167 0.52 3.82 20.19
N GLU A 168 1.79 4.23 20.20
CA GLU A 168 2.25 5.44 19.53
C GLU A 168 2.07 5.37 18.00
N ILE A 169 2.43 4.24 17.40
CA ILE A 169 2.21 4.01 15.96
C ILE A 169 0.72 4.06 15.63
N VAL A 170 -0.15 3.49 16.48
CA VAL A 170 -1.60 3.51 16.31
C VAL A 170 -2.17 4.93 16.47
N ARG A 171 -1.68 5.72 17.43
CA ARG A 171 -2.10 7.14 17.60
C ARG A 171 -1.76 8.01 16.39
N ASN A 172 -0.63 7.70 15.73
CA ASN A 172 -0.21 8.38 14.52
C ASN A 172 -0.95 7.88 13.25
N ALA A 173 -1.80 6.85 13.36
CA ALA A 173 -2.80 6.51 12.35
C ALA A 173 -4.06 7.40 12.48
N GLY A 174 -5.16 7.04 11.84
CA GLY A 174 -6.36 7.88 11.77
C GLY A 174 -6.26 8.96 10.70
N PHE A 175 -5.61 8.64 9.59
CA PHE A 175 -5.42 9.54 8.45
C PHE A 175 -6.42 9.21 7.34
N GLN A 176 -6.96 10.24 6.71
CA GLN A 176 -7.75 10.13 5.49
C GLN A 176 -7.22 11.09 4.44
N HIS A 177 -7.15 10.63 3.19
CA HIS A 177 -6.75 11.46 2.05
C HIS A 177 -7.64 11.15 0.86
N ARG A 178 -7.99 12.19 0.10
CA ARG A 178 -8.78 12.07 -1.12
C ARG A 178 -7.87 12.33 -2.30
N THR A 179 -7.88 11.41 -3.26
CA THR A 179 -7.12 11.52 -4.50
C THR A 179 -8.05 11.36 -5.70
N PRO A 180 -7.89 12.14 -6.78
CA PRO A 180 -8.72 11.99 -7.97
C PRO A 180 -8.56 10.59 -8.57
N ARG A 181 -9.67 9.96 -8.98
CA ARG A 181 -9.64 8.68 -9.70
C ARG A 181 -9.12 8.86 -11.14
N LYS A 182 -9.49 9.97 -11.78
CA LYS A 182 -9.00 10.35 -13.12
C LYS A 182 -7.72 11.16 -12.98
N ILE A 183 -6.61 10.60 -13.46
CA ILE A 183 -5.27 11.20 -13.34
C ILE A 183 -4.57 11.44 -14.68
N ALA A 184 -5.21 11.08 -15.79
CA ALA A 184 -4.68 11.25 -17.14
C ALA A 184 -5.81 11.32 -18.18
N GLU A 185 -5.59 12.07 -19.26
CA GLU A 185 -6.41 12.02 -20.46
C GLU A 185 -5.83 11.00 -21.45
N ILE A 186 -6.68 10.17 -22.06
CA ILE A 186 -6.26 9.09 -22.98
C ILE A 186 -5.47 9.64 -24.19
N HIS A 187 -5.87 10.81 -24.70
CA HIS A 187 -5.31 11.39 -25.92
C HIS A 187 -4.12 12.31 -25.67
N GLN A 188 -3.71 12.49 -24.42
CA GLN A 188 -2.56 13.31 -24.06
C GLN A 188 -1.49 12.42 -23.45
N PRO A 189 -0.44 12.08 -24.22
CA PRO A 189 0.64 11.24 -23.75
C PRO A 189 1.25 11.77 -22.45
N PRO A 190 1.13 11.07 -21.30
CA PRO A 190 1.72 11.53 -20.07
C PRO A 190 3.21 11.20 -20.02
N ARG A 191 3.95 11.95 -19.19
CA ARG A 191 5.29 11.58 -18.75
C ARG A 191 5.21 10.76 -17.47
N LEU A 192 5.96 9.68 -17.39
CA LEU A 192 6.08 8.88 -16.16
C LEU A 192 7.36 9.27 -15.44
N VAL A 193 7.23 9.81 -14.23
CA VAL A 193 8.37 10.20 -13.38
C VAL A 193 8.41 9.34 -12.14
N VAL A 194 9.53 8.67 -11.88
CA VAL A 194 9.69 7.74 -10.77
C VAL A 194 10.88 8.14 -9.92
N PHE A 195 10.71 8.15 -8.61
CA PHE A 195 11.74 8.46 -7.65
C PHE A 195 12.12 7.20 -6.87
N ALA A 196 13.40 7.08 -6.53
CA ALA A 196 13.94 6.05 -5.68
C ALA A 196 14.71 6.67 -4.51
N ASP A 197 14.56 6.08 -3.33
CA ASP A 197 15.34 6.42 -2.16
C ASP A 197 15.66 5.17 -1.33
N ALA A 198 16.76 5.21 -0.58
CA ALA A 198 17.14 4.17 0.36
C ALA A 198 17.79 4.72 1.62
N SER A 199 17.35 4.19 2.76
CA SER A 199 17.99 4.33 4.05
C SER A 199 18.44 2.98 4.60
N ALA A 200 19.21 2.99 5.68
CA ALA A 200 19.58 1.77 6.41
C ALA A 200 18.34 0.95 6.87
N GLN A 201 17.19 1.61 7.01
CA GLN A 201 15.98 1.00 7.57
C GLN A 201 14.99 0.55 6.49
N SER A 202 14.97 1.20 5.31
CA SER A 202 14.06 0.86 4.22
C SER A 202 14.42 1.48 2.89
N MET A 203 13.92 0.88 1.81
CA MET A 203 13.99 1.40 0.45
C MET A 203 12.58 1.77 0.02
N ALA A 204 12.44 2.86 -0.73
CA ALA A 204 11.15 3.32 -1.22
C ALA A 204 11.23 3.86 -2.64
N THR A 205 10.09 3.81 -3.31
CA THR A 205 9.90 4.35 -4.65
C THR A 205 8.51 4.95 -4.76
N CYS A 206 8.37 6.05 -5.48
CA CYS A 206 7.08 6.61 -5.86
C CYS A 206 7.08 6.98 -7.33
N ALA A 207 5.92 6.82 -7.98
CA ALA A 207 5.74 7.05 -9.40
C ALA A 207 4.58 8.02 -9.63
N TYR A 208 4.79 8.97 -10.53
CA TYR A 208 3.84 10.00 -10.90
C TYR A 208 3.56 9.94 -12.40
N LEU A 209 2.29 10.08 -12.77
CA LEU A 209 1.93 10.46 -14.14
C LEU A 209 1.81 11.98 -14.19
N VAL A 210 2.51 12.59 -15.14
CA VAL A 210 2.46 14.02 -15.38
C VAL A 210 1.70 14.26 -16.67
N THR A 211 0.58 14.98 -16.57
CA THR A 211 -0.28 15.37 -17.69
C THR A 211 -0.70 16.82 -17.49
N ASN A 212 -0.77 17.63 -18.55
CA ASN A 212 -1.12 19.06 -18.47
C ASN A 212 -0.38 19.82 -17.35
N ASN A 213 0.91 19.54 -17.16
CA ASN A 213 1.75 20.12 -16.10
C ASN A 213 1.22 19.86 -14.68
N VAL A 214 0.45 18.80 -14.47
CA VAL A 214 0.00 18.33 -13.16
C VAL A 214 0.52 16.93 -12.94
N ALA A 215 1.16 16.70 -11.80
CA ALA A 215 1.68 15.41 -11.40
C ALA A 215 0.70 14.71 -10.44
N HIS A 216 0.40 13.45 -10.75
CA HIS A 216 -0.48 12.61 -9.95
C HIS A 216 0.25 11.34 -9.51
N LEU A 217 0.31 11.10 -8.20
CA LEU A 217 0.87 9.88 -7.64
C LEU A 217 0.05 8.65 -8.08
N ILE A 218 0.63 7.76 -8.88
CA ILE A 218 -0.03 6.54 -9.35
C ILE A 218 0.35 5.30 -8.53
N ALA A 219 1.56 5.27 -7.98
CA ALA A 219 2.01 4.16 -7.14
C ALA A 219 3.15 4.56 -6.21
N GLY A 220 3.13 3.98 -5.01
CA GLY A 220 4.26 3.92 -4.10
C GLY A 220 4.66 2.47 -3.83
N LYS A 221 5.89 2.26 -3.39
CA LYS A 221 6.35 0.94 -2.93
C LYS A 221 7.46 1.13 -1.92
N SER A 222 7.42 0.34 -0.85
CA SER A 222 8.55 0.23 0.08
C SER A 222 8.93 -1.21 0.35
N LYS A 223 10.20 -1.40 0.72
CA LYS A 223 10.75 -2.68 1.13
C LYS A 223 11.75 -2.47 2.25
N LEU A 224 11.59 -3.25 3.33
CA LEU A 224 12.58 -3.29 4.41
C LEU A 224 13.77 -4.16 3.97
N PRO A 225 15.00 -3.85 4.40
CA PRO A 225 16.16 -4.71 4.18
C PRO A 225 15.93 -6.08 4.80
N ALA A 226 16.64 -7.08 4.29
CA ALA A 226 16.63 -8.42 4.87
C ALA A 226 17.11 -8.35 6.33
N ILE A 227 16.49 -9.14 7.21
CA ILE A 227 16.92 -9.26 8.61
C ILE A 227 18.32 -9.90 8.68
N LYS A 228 18.62 -10.81 7.74
CA LYS A 228 19.91 -11.47 7.62
C LYS A 228 20.84 -10.63 6.74
N GLY A 229 21.97 -10.24 7.29
CA GLY A 229 23.01 -9.45 6.63
C GLY A 229 22.90 -7.95 6.87
N SER A 230 24.00 -7.24 6.62
CA SER A 230 24.14 -5.79 6.72
C SER A 230 24.54 -5.20 5.37
N PRO A 231 23.58 -5.07 4.42
CA PRO A 231 23.88 -4.44 3.15
C PRO A 231 24.36 -3.00 3.37
N THR A 232 25.37 -2.59 2.59
CA THR A 232 25.85 -1.21 2.62
C THR A 232 24.82 -0.27 1.99
N ILE A 233 24.84 1.01 2.37
CA ILE A 233 23.93 2.03 1.82
C ILE A 233 23.95 2.05 0.28
N PRO A 234 25.10 2.05 -0.42
CA PRO A 234 25.11 2.01 -1.88
C PRO A 234 24.40 0.79 -2.49
N LYS A 235 24.46 -0.38 -1.83
CA LYS A 235 23.73 -1.58 -2.29
C LYS A 235 22.22 -1.44 -2.07
N LEU A 236 21.80 -0.73 -1.03
CA LEU A 236 20.38 -0.43 -0.79
C LEU A 236 19.87 0.60 -1.80
N GLU A 237 20.63 1.65 -2.07
CA GLU A 237 20.32 2.66 -3.09
C GLU A 237 20.17 2.02 -4.48
N LEU A 238 21.09 1.13 -4.88
CA LEU A 238 20.98 0.39 -6.14
C LEU A 238 19.75 -0.53 -6.18
N ASN A 239 19.39 -1.16 -5.06
CA ASN A 239 18.16 -1.96 -4.98
C ASN A 239 16.90 -1.08 -5.04
N ALA A 240 16.90 0.12 -4.45
CA ALA A 240 15.80 1.07 -4.56
C ALA A 240 15.61 1.52 -6.01
N LEU A 241 16.71 1.86 -6.70
CA LEU A 241 16.65 2.22 -8.12
C LEU A 241 16.17 1.06 -8.99
N THR A 242 16.64 -0.17 -8.73
CA THR A 242 16.11 -1.37 -9.40
C THR A 242 14.62 -1.56 -9.15
N MET A 243 14.16 -1.28 -7.93
CA MET A 243 12.75 -1.38 -7.56
C MET A 243 11.91 -0.32 -8.30
N ALA A 244 12.46 0.88 -8.52
CA ALA A 244 11.85 1.93 -9.33
C ALA A 244 11.74 1.50 -10.79
N THR A 245 12.82 0.98 -11.38
CA THR A 245 12.82 0.50 -12.78
C THR A 245 11.82 -0.64 -13.00
N ARG A 246 11.67 -1.56 -12.04
CA ARG A 246 10.63 -2.62 -12.09
C ARG A 246 9.22 -2.05 -11.98
N LEU A 247 9.01 -1.05 -11.11
CA LEU A 247 7.73 -0.37 -10.96
C LEU A 247 7.36 0.35 -12.26
N THR A 248 8.31 1.05 -12.88
CA THR A 248 8.19 1.67 -14.20
C THR A 248 7.68 0.67 -15.24
N LEU A 249 8.34 -0.48 -15.38
CA LEU A 249 7.92 -1.51 -16.34
C LEU A 249 6.51 -2.02 -16.07
N SER A 250 6.15 -2.19 -14.79
CA SER A 250 4.83 -2.66 -14.38
C SER A 250 3.73 -1.65 -14.74
N ILE A 251 3.96 -0.37 -14.45
CA ILE A 251 3.05 0.73 -14.79
C ILE A 251 2.90 0.83 -16.30
N TYR A 252 4.02 0.87 -17.04
CA TYR A 252 4.03 0.94 -18.50
C TYR A 252 3.18 -0.19 -19.11
N LYS A 253 3.44 -1.44 -18.70
CA LYS A 253 2.68 -2.61 -19.18
C LYS A 253 1.19 -2.52 -18.88
N ALA A 254 0.82 -1.96 -17.72
CA ALA A 254 -0.57 -1.83 -17.31
C ALA A 254 -1.34 -0.78 -18.13
N ILE A 255 -0.69 0.33 -18.53
CA ILE A 255 -1.39 1.47 -19.15
C ILE A 255 -1.19 1.58 -20.67
N ARG A 256 -0.19 0.90 -21.26
CA ARG A 256 0.16 1.02 -22.70
C ARG A 256 -0.99 0.71 -23.67
N SER A 257 -2.02 -0.04 -23.26
CA SER A 257 -3.18 -0.34 -24.12
C SER A 257 -4.22 0.78 -24.14
N LYS A 258 -4.10 1.76 -23.24
CA LYS A 258 -5.05 2.86 -23.05
C LYS A 258 -4.41 4.23 -23.27
N SER A 259 -3.13 4.39 -22.99
CA SER A 259 -2.40 5.64 -23.14
C SER A 259 -0.99 5.37 -23.62
N THR A 260 -0.51 6.19 -24.56
CA THR A 260 0.90 6.19 -24.98
C THR A 260 1.68 7.04 -23.99
N ILE A 261 2.69 6.49 -23.33
CA ILE A 261 3.61 7.29 -22.49
C ILE A 261 4.56 8.04 -23.43
N GLU A 262 4.72 9.35 -23.22
CA GLU A 262 5.65 10.18 -23.99
C GLU A 262 7.12 9.84 -23.68
N SER A 263 7.44 9.84 -22.39
CA SER A 263 8.79 9.65 -21.88
C SER A 263 8.78 9.18 -20.44
N ILE A 264 9.89 8.59 -20.02
CA ILE A 264 10.09 8.08 -18.66
C ILE A 264 11.31 8.74 -18.05
N VAL A 265 11.19 9.22 -16.82
CA VAL A 265 12.32 9.73 -16.04
C VAL A 265 12.40 9.03 -14.68
N ILE A 266 13.58 8.52 -14.33
CA ILE A 266 13.85 7.84 -13.07
C ILE A 266 14.91 8.62 -12.28
N LEU A 267 14.56 9.09 -11.09
CA LEU A 267 15.37 9.97 -10.27
C LEU A 267 15.83 9.30 -8.98
N SER A 268 17.06 9.59 -8.55
CA SER A 268 17.62 9.16 -7.27
C SER A 268 18.59 10.21 -6.75
N ASP A 269 18.76 10.28 -5.44
CA ASP A 269 19.78 11.11 -4.79
C ASP A 269 21.13 10.39 -4.60
N SER A 270 21.26 9.15 -5.08
CA SER A 270 22.53 8.42 -5.06
C SER A 270 23.36 8.62 -6.34
N LYS A 271 24.33 9.53 -6.28
CA LYS A 271 25.32 9.72 -7.36
C LYS A 271 26.15 8.45 -7.62
N VAL A 272 26.40 7.66 -6.57
CA VAL A 272 27.14 6.39 -6.69
C VAL A 272 26.35 5.40 -7.54
N THR A 273 25.06 5.25 -7.25
CA THR A 273 24.18 4.36 -8.01
C THR A 273 24.06 4.80 -9.47
N LEU A 274 23.85 6.10 -9.70
CA LEU A 274 23.79 6.67 -11.05
C LEU A 274 25.09 6.44 -11.85
N SER A 275 26.25 6.59 -11.20
CA SER A 275 27.55 6.29 -11.80
C SER A 275 27.67 4.81 -12.21
N TRP A 276 27.21 3.87 -11.36
CA TRP A 276 27.25 2.45 -11.69
C TRP A 276 26.40 2.05 -12.90
N ILE A 277 25.22 2.65 -13.07
CA ILE A 277 24.34 2.33 -14.20
C ILE A 277 24.75 3.06 -15.49
N SER A 278 25.56 4.12 -15.39
CA SER A 278 26.03 4.88 -16.56
C SER A 278 27.07 4.15 -17.43
N LYS A 279 27.64 3.05 -16.92
CA LYS A 279 28.66 2.28 -17.64
C LYS A 279 28.01 1.39 -18.71
N VAL A 280 28.63 1.32 -19.89
CA VAL A 280 28.19 0.46 -21.02
C VAL A 280 28.09 -0.99 -20.55
N GLN A 281 29.19 -1.55 -20.09
CA GLN A 281 29.21 -2.87 -19.48
C GLN A 281 29.30 -2.77 -17.95
N PRO A 282 28.51 -3.57 -17.22
CA PRO A 282 28.70 -3.74 -15.79
C PRO A 282 30.15 -4.11 -15.49
N ASP A 283 30.77 -3.39 -14.57
CA ASP A 283 32.17 -3.60 -14.19
C ASP A 283 32.40 -5.07 -13.81
N ARG A 284 33.27 -5.76 -14.55
CA ARG A 284 33.54 -7.20 -14.36
C ARG A 284 34.12 -7.49 -12.97
N ASN A 285 34.77 -6.51 -12.37
CA ASN A 285 35.33 -6.57 -11.02
C ASN A 285 34.34 -6.12 -9.95
N ALA A 286 33.15 -5.62 -10.33
CA ALA A 286 32.13 -5.27 -9.36
C ALA A 286 31.60 -6.51 -8.65
N VAL A 287 31.23 -6.30 -7.38
CA VAL A 287 30.55 -7.32 -6.57
C VAL A 287 29.30 -7.81 -7.30
N VAL A 288 29.07 -9.13 -7.27
CA VAL A 288 28.00 -9.83 -8.01
C VAL A 288 26.64 -9.13 -7.92
N LEU A 289 26.26 -8.61 -6.74
CA LEU A 289 25.00 -7.89 -6.56
C LEU A 289 24.92 -6.64 -7.45
N VAL A 290 25.99 -5.82 -7.49
CA VAL A 290 26.03 -4.60 -8.28
C VAL A 290 25.92 -4.94 -9.75
N ARG A 291 26.73 -5.89 -10.22
CA ARG A 291 26.70 -6.37 -11.61
C ARG A 291 25.31 -6.84 -12.03
N ASN A 292 24.69 -7.70 -11.23
CA ASN A 292 23.38 -8.27 -11.56
C ASN A 292 22.26 -7.22 -11.55
N ARG A 293 22.31 -6.24 -10.65
CA ARG A 293 21.31 -5.17 -10.58
C ARG A 293 21.46 -4.15 -11.71
N THR A 294 22.68 -3.76 -12.05
CA THR A 294 22.93 -2.90 -13.21
C THR A 294 22.45 -3.57 -14.50
N ARG A 295 22.80 -4.85 -14.71
CA ARG A 295 22.35 -5.60 -15.89
C ARG A 295 20.83 -5.67 -15.99
N GLU A 296 20.16 -5.97 -14.87
CA GLU A 296 18.69 -6.00 -14.83
C GLU A 296 18.06 -4.63 -15.15
N ILE A 297 18.64 -3.52 -14.66
CA ILE A 297 18.16 -2.18 -14.99
C ILE A 297 18.28 -1.92 -16.50
N GLN A 298 19.43 -2.25 -17.09
CA GLN A 298 19.68 -2.12 -18.54
C GLN A 298 18.68 -2.96 -19.36
N GLU A 299 18.56 -4.25 -19.04
CA GLU A 299 17.62 -5.19 -19.70
C GLU A 299 16.17 -4.67 -19.64
N ILE A 300 15.72 -4.12 -18.50
CA ILE A 300 14.36 -3.56 -18.42
C ILE A 300 14.21 -2.33 -19.32
N VAL A 301 15.20 -1.43 -19.30
CA VAL A 301 15.17 -0.19 -20.09
C VAL A 301 15.11 -0.49 -21.59
N GLU A 302 15.88 -1.48 -22.07
CA GLU A 302 15.86 -1.93 -23.47
C GLU A 302 14.48 -2.44 -23.92
N THR A 303 13.68 -3.02 -23.01
CA THR A 303 12.33 -3.51 -23.35
C THR A 303 11.28 -2.40 -23.46
N LEU A 304 11.59 -1.17 -23.04
CA LEU A 304 10.66 -0.04 -23.07
C LEU A 304 10.80 0.69 -24.41
N PRO A 305 9.74 0.75 -25.25
CA PRO A 305 9.80 1.38 -26.58
C PRO A 305 9.63 2.91 -26.51
N VAL A 306 10.08 3.53 -25.42
CA VAL A 306 9.96 4.97 -25.15
C VAL A 306 11.25 5.48 -24.52
N PRO A 307 11.61 6.77 -24.68
CA PRO A 307 12.82 7.31 -24.08
C PRO A 307 12.81 7.19 -22.56
N VAL A 308 13.84 6.55 -21.99
CA VAL A 308 14.07 6.46 -20.54
C VAL A 308 15.31 7.26 -20.18
N SER A 309 15.15 8.20 -19.24
CA SER A 309 16.25 8.99 -18.70
C SER A 309 16.40 8.77 -17.19
N PHE A 310 17.63 8.82 -16.72
CA PHE A 310 17.98 8.78 -15.31
C PHE A 310 18.55 10.13 -14.87
N GLY A 311 18.37 10.52 -13.62
CA GLY A 311 18.89 11.80 -13.13
C GLY A 311 19.12 11.83 -11.63
N TYR A 312 20.03 12.72 -11.22
CA TYR A 312 20.21 13.06 -9.82
C TYR A 312 19.12 14.04 -9.37
N VAL A 313 18.52 13.80 -8.21
CA VAL A 313 17.64 14.76 -7.52
C VAL A 313 18.17 15.00 -6.12
N PRO A 314 18.17 16.25 -5.60
CA PRO A 314 18.48 16.50 -4.20
C PRO A 314 17.50 15.79 -3.26
N THR A 315 17.96 15.32 -2.10
CA THR A 315 17.11 14.62 -1.12
C THR A 315 15.88 15.45 -0.68
N CYS A 316 16.00 16.78 -0.57
CA CYS A 316 14.88 17.66 -0.23
C CYS A 316 13.76 17.69 -1.28
N ASP A 317 14.11 17.42 -2.54
CA ASP A 317 13.18 17.35 -3.66
C ASP A 317 12.80 15.89 -4.01
N ASN A 318 13.26 14.92 -3.22
CA ASN A 318 13.00 13.49 -3.42
C ASN A 318 11.79 13.04 -2.59
N PRO A 319 10.57 12.94 -3.18
CA PRO A 319 9.40 12.48 -2.44
C PRO A 319 9.55 11.05 -1.92
N ALA A 320 10.44 10.21 -2.48
CA ALA A 320 10.65 8.86 -1.97
C ALA A 320 11.29 8.82 -0.57
N ASP A 321 11.95 9.90 -0.11
CA ASP A 321 12.60 10.00 1.20
C ASP A 321 11.63 9.77 2.37
N CYS A 322 10.43 10.35 2.29
CA CYS A 322 9.40 10.12 3.31
C CYS A 322 8.95 8.64 3.36
N GLY A 323 9.06 7.93 2.23
CA GLY A 323 8.81 6.49 2.14
C GLY A 323 9.88 5.63 2.82
N THR A 324 11.08 6.18 3.08
CA THR A 324 12.17 5.46 3.77
C THR A 324 12.35 5.85 5.24
N ARG A 325 11.85 7.02 5.64
CA ARG A 325 11.92 7.56 7.01
C ARG A 325 10.61 7.42 7.79
N GLY A 326 9.49 7.49 7.07
CA GLY A 326 8.14 7.57 7.60
C GLY A 326 7.77 9.00 7.99
N VAL A 327 6.48 9.23 8.19
CA VAL A 327 5.91 10.55 8.51
C VAL A 327 4.79 10.44 9.53
N THR A 328 4.48 11.55 10.19
CA THR A 328 3.24 11.69 10.96
C THR A 328 2.05 11.96 10.06
N LYS A 329 0.83 11.66 10.54
CA LYS A 329 -0.39 11.99 9.79
C LYS A 329 -0.54 13.49 9.48
N TYR A 330 0.00 14.35 10.34
CA TYR A 330 -0.06 15.80 10.19
C TYR A 330 0.93 16.29 9.13
N GLU A 331 2.17 15.77 9.14
CA GLU A 331 3.15 16.06 8.09
C GLU A 331 2.70 15.50 6.74
N PHE A 332 1.99 14.37 6.75
CA PHE A 332 1.61 13.68 5.52
C PHE A 332 0.51 14.39 4.73
N GLU A 333 -0.37 15.16 5.38
CA GLU A 333 -1.55 15.75 4.75
C GLU A 333 -1.22 16.62 3.52
N ASN A 334 -0.18 17.44 3.62
CA ASN A 334 0.25 18.37 2.56
C ASN A 334 1.67 18.05 2.06
N HIS A 335 2.11 16.79 2.17
CA HIS A 335 3.46 16.39 1.82
C HIS A 335 3.67 16.35 0.29
N ILE A 336 4.90 16.61 -0.17
CA ILE A 336 5.33 16.48 -1.57
C ILE A 336 5.14 15.06 -2.16
N TRP A 337 4.78 14.08 -1.33
CA TRP A 337 4.50 12.71 -1.74
C TRP A 337 3.26 12.61 -2.64
N TRP A 338 2.29 13.51 -2.45
CA TRP A 338 1.03 13.45 -3.21
C TRP A 338 1.15 14.07 -4.59
N THR A 339 1.94 15.14 -4.70
CA THR A 339 2.03 15.98 -5.90
C THR A 339 3.38 15.86 -6.61
N GLY A 340 4.39 15.28 -5.97
CA GLY A 340 5.77 15.40 -6.41
C GLY A 340 6.32 16.84 -6.28
N PRO A 341 7.61 17.05 -6.58
CA PRO A 341 8.22 18.37 -6.57
C PRO A 341 7.75 19.21 -7.77
N THR A 342 7.63 20.52 -7.61
CA THR A 342 7.01 21.39 -8.64
C THR A 342 7.71 21.36 -9.99
N PHE A 343 9.02 21.10 -10.03
CA PHE A 343 9.74 21.07 -11.31
C PHE A 343 9.28 19.92 -12.22
N ILE A 344 8.77 18.80 -11.70
CA ILE A 344 8.37 17.68 -12.58
C ILE A 344 7.16 17.99 -13.46
N ALA A 345 6.39 19.02 -13.10
CA ALA A 345 5.31 19.57 -13.90
C ALA A 345 5.81 20.32 -15.16
N THR A 346 7.07 20.77 -15.19
CA THR A 346 7.64 21.50 -16.32
C THR A 346 8.24 20.55 -17.37
N PRO A 347 8.40 20.99 -18.63
CA PRO A 347 9.17 20.27 -19.65
C PRO A 347 10.59 19.90 -19.18
N THR A 348 11.10 18.74 -19.58
CA THR A 348 12.39 18.20 -19.07
C THR A 348 13.62 19.02 -19.47
N ASP A 349 13.53 19.79 -20.56
CA ASP A 349 14.54 20.73 -21.03
C ASP A 349 14.73 21.91 -20.07
N GLU A 350 13.67 22.36 -19.39
CA GLU A 350 13.73 23.39 -18.35
C GLU A 350 14.34 22.88 -17.04
N TRP A 351 14.43 21.56 -16.85
CA TRP A 351 15.03 20.97 -15.65
C TRP A 351 16.54 21.12 -15.64
N SER A 352 17.17 21.37 -16.79
CA SER A 352 18.63 21.39 -16.97
C SER A 352 19.37 22.37 -16.04
N ASN A 353 18.67 23.38 -15.52
CA ASN A 353 19.19 24.29 -14.49
C ASN A 353 19.28 23.65 -13.07
N LYS A 354 18.62 22.52 -12.84
CA LYS A 354 18.51 21.82 -11.54
C LYS A 354 18.95 20.35 -11.57
N ILE A 355 18.69 19.63 -12.67
CA ILE A 355 18.90 18.19 -12.81
C ILE A 355 19.53 17.89 -14.17
N ARG A 356 20.66 17.17 -14.15
CA ARG A 356 21.28 16.62 -15.35
C ARG A 356 20.73 15.22 -15.61
N LEU A 357 19.97 15.08 -16.70
CA LEU A 357 19.47 13.79 -17.16
C LEU A 357 20.54 13.07 -18.01
N MET A 358 20.60 11.75 -17.89
CA MET A 358 21.43 10.85 -18.67
C MET A 358 20.58 9.72 -19.23
N ARG A 359 20.90 9.26 -20.44
CA ARG A 359 20.37 8.01 -20.98
C ARG A 359 21.38 6.91 -20.73
N LEU A 360 20.89 5.68 -20.58
CA LEU A 360 21.79 4.53 -20.51
C LEU A 360 22.44 4.33 -21.89
N PRO A 361 23.72 3.96 -21.93
CA PRO A 361 24.33 3.48 -23.17
C PRO A 361 23.58 2.22 -23.62
N ILE A 362 23.09 2.22 -24.85
CA ILE A 362 22.55 1.02 -25.51
C ILE A 362 23.72 0.40 -26.26
N ASP A 363 23.90 -0.92 -26.17
CA ASP A 363 24.85 -1.67 -27.00
C ASP A 363 24.36 -1.64 -28.47
N SER A 364 24.54 -0.50 -29.12
CA SER A 364 24.31 -0.31 -30.55
C SER A 364 25.44 0.55 -31.11
N GLU A 365 26.61 -0.07 -31.26
CA GLU A 365 27.65 0.17 -32.27
C GLU A 365 28.84 -0.75 -31.92
N GLU A 366 28.78 -1.99 -32.43
CA GLU A 366 30.04 -2.60 -32.89
C GLU A 366 30.57 -1.66 -33.97
N ASN A 367 31.73 -1.07 -33.72
CA ASN A 367 32.53 -0.42 -34.75
C ASN A 367 32.86 -1.49 -35.81
N ASP A 368 32.01 -1.62 -36.82
CA ASP A 368 32.45 -2.04 -38.16
C ASP A 368 33.26 -0.87 -38.75
N SER A 369 34.47 -0.70 -38.21
CA SER A 369 35.52 0.10 -38.84
C SER A 369 36.74 -0.79 -39.05
N ASP A 370 36.54 -1.86 -39.81
CA ASP A 370 37.58 -2.57 -40.55
C ASP A 370 37.05 -2.85 -41.97
N CYS A 371 37.22 -1.89 -42.88
CA CYS A 371 37.31 -2.08 -44.34
C CYS A 371 37.66 -0.74 -45.02
N TYR A 372 38.95 -0.44 -45.13
CA TYR A 372 39.72 -0.28 -46.39
C TYR A 372 41.07 0.37 -46.14
#